data_AF-A0A6J0A0D0-F1
#
_entry.id   AF-A0A6J0A0D0-F1
#
_cell.length_a   1.000
_cell.length_b   1.000
_cell.length_c   1.000
_cell.angle_alpha   90.00
_cell.angle_beta   90.00
_cell.angle_gamma   90.00
#
_symmetry.space_group_name_H-M   'P 1'
#
loop_
_entity.id
_entity.type
_entity.pdbx_description
1 polymer ?
#
loop_
_entity_poly.entity_id
_entity_poly.type
_entity_poly.pdbx_seq_one_letter_code
_entity_poly.pdbx_strand_id
1 'polypeptide(L)'
;MELDLTVDLPDHFVPLTSVFLANYKSVLEISASETDGGNMGCIKSKRKDNLNGDGVDLKPQPVPESQLLPGQRFQTKDPEEQGDIVVALYPYDGIHPDDLSFKKGEKMKVLEEHGEWWKAKSLSTKREGFIPSNYVAKVNTLETEEWFFKDITRKDAERQLLAPGNSAGAFLIRESETLKGSFSLSVRDYDPVHGDVIKHYKIRSLDNGGYYISPRITFPCISDMIKHYQKQSDGLCRRLEKACISPKPQKPWDKDAWEIPRESIKLVKRLGAGQFGEVWMGYYNNSTKVAVKTLKPGTMSVQAFLEEANLMKTLQHDKLVRLYAVVTREEPIYIITEYMAKGSLLDFLKSDEGGKVLLPKLIDFSAQIAEGMAYIERKNYIHRDLRAANVLVSESLMCKIADFGLARVIEDNEYTAREGAKFPIKWTAPEAINFGCFTIKSDVWSFGILLYEIVTYGKIPYPGRTNADVMTALSQGYRMPRMDNCPDELYDIMKMCWKEKAEERPTFDYLQSVLDDFYTATEGQYQQQP
;
A
#
# COMPACT_ATOMS: atom_id res chain seq x y z
N MET A 1 -21.44 42.88 19.81
CA MET A 1 -20.66 43.31 20.98
C MET A 1 -20.51 42.10 21.88
N GLU A 2 -19.61 41.21 21.50
CA GLU A 2 -19.15 40.06 22.27
C GLU A 2 -17.63 40.06 22.11
N LEU A 3 -16.90 39.69 23.18
CA LEU A 3 -15.48 39.97 23.29
C LEU A 3 -14.64 38.83 22.71
N ASP A 4 -13.83 39.13 21.71
CA ASP A 4 -12.68 38.30 21.35
C ASP A 4 -11.67 38.35 22.51
N LEU A 5 -11.53 37.23 23.22
CA LEU A 5 -10.45 36.99 24.17
C LEU A 5 -9.31 36.25 23.47
N THR A 6 -8.58 36.97 22.61
CA THR A 6 -7.25 36.54 22.15
C THR A 6 -6.26 36.69 23.30
N VAL A 7 -5.82 35.56 23.84
CA VAL A 7 -4.67 35.49 24.76
C VAL A 7 -3.47 35.01 23.95
N ASP A 8 -2.53 35.92 23.68
CA ASP A 8 -1.27 35.57 23.04
C ASP A 8 -0.40 34.70 23.95
N LEU A 9 0.00 33.54 23.44
CA LEU A 9 1.00 32.65 24.03
C LEU A 9 1.95 32.13 22.93
N PRO A 10 3.22 31.86 23.26
CA PRO A 10 4.30 31.79 22.27
C PRO A 10 4.26 30.56 21.37
N ASP A 11 4.80 30.72 20.15
CA ASP A 11 4.96 29.65 19.15
C ASP A 11 5.70 28.44 19.72
N HIS A 12 4.96 27.34 19.89
CA HIS A 12 5.49 26.05 20.33
C HIS A 12 5.08 24.92 19.37
N PHE A 13 5.95 24.67 18.40
CA PHE A 13 6.04 23.46 17.55
C PHE A 13 4.71 22.90 17.01
N VAL A 14 4.42 23.25 15.75
CA VAL A 14 3.41 22.54 14.95
C VAL A 14 3.92 21.10 14.70
N PRO A 15 3.20 20.05 15.14
CA PRO A 15 3.58 18.67 14.83
C PRO A 15 3.35 18.36 13.33
N LEU A 16 4.17 17.47 12.75
CA LEU A 16 4.03 17.02 11.35
C LEU A 16 2.62 16.59 10.98
N THR A 17 1.90 16.04 11.96
CA THR A 17 0.50 15.62 11.85
C THR A 17 -0.47 16.72 11.37
N SER A 18 -0.06 17.99 11.37
CA SER A 18 -0.86 19.05 10.73
C SER A 18 -0.59 19.12 9.21
N VAL A 19 0.66 18.87 8.81
CA VAL A 19 1.20 19.20 7.49
C VAL A 19 0.73 18.30 6.36
N PHE A 20 0.30 17.09 6.70
CA PHE A 20 -0.27 16.17 5.71
C PHE A 20 -1.66 16.61 5.18
N LEU A 21 -2.28 17.69 5.66
CA LEU A 21 -3.63 18.14 5.22
C LEU A 21 -3.71 18.85 3.84
N ALA A 22 -2.71 18.73 2.96
CA ALA A 22 -2.80 19.23 1.58
C ALA A 22 -3.53 18.22 0.67
N ASN A 23 -4.83 18.46 0.46
CA ASN A 23 -5.68 17.68 -0.44
C ASN A 23 -5.24 17.82 -1.92
N TYR A 24 -5.43 16.76 -2.70
CA TYR A 24 -5.52 16.86 -4.17
C TYR A 24 -6.77 17.70 -4.52
N LYS A 25 -6.63 19.01 -4.70
CA LYS A 25 -7.73 19.92 -5.04
C LYS A 25 -7.33 20.96 -6.07
N SER A 26 -8.04 21.03 -7.19
CA SER A 26 -7.99 22.17 -8.09
C SER A 26 -8.29 23.48 -7.33
N VAL A 27 -7.39 24.46 -7.44
CA VAL A 27 -7.40 25.69 -6.64
C VAL A 27 -8.09 26.83 -7.39
N LEU A 28 -9.01 27.53 -6.71
CA LEU A 28 -9.37 28.93 -6.98
C LEU A 28 -8.85 29.81 -5.81
N GLU A 29 -8.73 31.12 -6.05
CA GLU A 29 -7.65 32.02 -5.59
C GLU A 29 -7.80 32.68 -4.18
N ILE A 30 -6.94 33.71 -3.93
CA ILE A 30 -6.83 34.66 -2.79
C ILE A 30 -5.74 34.31 -1.73
N SER A 31 -5.08 35.29 -1.08
CA SER A 31 -3.91 36.07 -1.55
C SER A 31 -3.42 37.10 -0.50
N ALA A 32 -2.10 37.38 -0.44
CA ALA A 32 -1.45 38.50 0.32
C ALA A 32 -1.54 38.46 1.88
N SER A 33 -0.64 39.06 2.68
CA SER A 33 0.65 39.77 2.47
C SER A 33 1.52 39.81 3.76
N GLU A 34 2.79 40.23 3.66
CA GLU A 34 3.87 40.19 4.68
C GLU A 34 3.99 41.45 5.59
N THR A 35 4.88 41.38 6.60
CA THR A 35 5.83 42.40 7.19
C THR A 35 5.99 42.22 8.72
N ASP A 36 7.05 42.64 9.44
CA ASP A 36 8.52 42.74 9.21
C ASP A 36 9.23 43.04 10.59
N GLY A 37 10.53 42.71 10.74
CA GLY A 37 11.49 43.32 11.68
C GLY A 37 11.70 42.73 13.10
N GLY A 38 12.95 42.74 13.63
CA GLY A 38 13.10 42.67 15.11
C GLY A 38 14.47 42.61 15.84
N ASN A 39 15.48 41.84 15.41
CA ASN A 39 16.90 41.89 15.85
C ASN A 39 17.38 41.63 17.33
N MET A 40 18.60 41.05 17.42
CA MET A 40 19.62 41.07 18.52
C MET A 40 19.45 40.37 19.90
N GLY A 41 20.49 39.59 20.29
CA GLY A 41 20.79 39.29 21.72
C GLY A 41 21.69 38.07 22.02
N CYS A 42 23.02 38.15 21.85
CA CYS A 42 23.97 37.10 22.28
C CYS A 42 24.40 37.21 23.75
N ILE A 43 24.75 36.08 24.42
CA ILE A 43 25.84 35.99 25.42
C ILE A 43 26.33 34.52 25.54
N LYS A 44 27.64 34.34 25.78
CA LYS A 44 28.34 33.04 25.96
C LYS A 44 28.63 32.77 27.44
N SER A 45 28.80 31.50 27.81
CA SER A 45 29.84 31.11 28.79
C SER A 45 30.34 29.68 28.59
N LYS A 46 31.58 29.42 29.01
CA LYS A 46 32.29 28.12 28.96
C LYS A 46 32.65 27.68 30.38
N ARG A 47 32.85 26.37 30.59
CA ARG A 47 34.07 25.86 31.26
C ARG A 47 34.30 24.36 31.02
N LYS A 48 35.58 23.98 31.06
CA LYS A 48 36.13 22.60 31.07
C LYS A 48 36.31 22.15 32.54
N ASP A 49 36.66 20.90 32.90
CA ASP A 49 37.99 20.27 32.74
C ASP A 49 38.00 18.74 32.99
N ASN A 50 39.14 18.12 32.70
CA ASN A 50 39.38 16.67 32.56
C ASN A 50 39.63 15.93 33.90
N LEU A 51 39.70 14.58 33.87
CA LEU A 51 40.96 13.82 34.04
C LEU A 51 40.84 12.30 33.81
N ASN A 52 42.00 11.66 33.58
CA ASN A 52 42.25 10.34 32.97
C ASN A 52 42.00 9.11 33.87
N GLY A 53 42.03 7.91 33.26
CA GLY A 53 42.35 6.63 33.94
C GLY A 53 42.39 5.42 32.98
N ASP A 54 43.53 4.73 32.91
CA ASP A 54 43.89 3.57 32.06
C ASP A 54 43.01 2.30 32.26
N GLY A 55 42.96 1.25 31.41
CA GLY A 55 43.69 0.89 30.18
C GLY A 55 43.57 -0.63 29.86
N VAL A 56 44.41 -1.14 28.94
CA VAL A 56 44.64 -2.56 28.54
C VAL A 56 43.73 -3.17 27.46
N ASP A 57 44.37 -3.67 26.40
CA ASP A 57 43.84 -4.32 25.18
C ASP A 57 44.26 -5.81 25.14
N LEU A 58 43.40 -6.71 24.65
CA LEU A 58 43.70 -8.14 24.45
C LEU A 58 42.98 -8.71 23.21
N LYS A 59 43.74 -8.91 22.13
CA LYS A 59 43.35 -9.69 20.95
C LYS A 59 43.96 -11.10 20.97
N PRO A 60 43.22 -12.15 20.55
CA PRO A 60 43.80 -13.41 20.10
C PRO A 60 43.88 -13.50 18.56
N GLN A 61 45.00 -14.02 18.05
CA GLN A 61 45.18 -14.45 16.66
C GLN A 61 45.01 -15.99 16.53
N PRO A 62 44.84 -16.54 15.31
CA PRO A 62 44.36 -17.92 15.13
C PRO A 62 45.44 -19.00 15.28
N VAL A 63 44.98 -20.24 15.53
CA VAL A 63 45.81 -21.45 15.69
C VAL A 63 45.78 -22.30 14.40
N PRO A 64 46.88 -22.98 13.99
CA PRO A 64 46.94 -23.70 12.71
C PRO A 64 46.33 -25.10 12.77
N GLU A 65 45.71 -25.54 11.67
CA GLU A 65 45.28 -26.92 11.47
C GLU A 65 46.45 -27.87 11.20
N SER A 66 46.30 -29.13 11.62
CA SER A 66 47.13 -30.22 11.08
C SER A 66 46.38 -31.56 11.10
N GLN A 67 46.78 -32.43 10.16
CA GLN A 67 46.48 -33.88 10.05
C GLN A 67 45.18 -34.31 9.34
N LEU A 68 45.31 -34.55 8.03
CA LEU A 68 44.53 -35.56 7.29
C LEU A 68 45.50 -36.52 6.56
N LEU A 69 45.10 -37.79 6.42
CA LEU A 69 45.94 -38.87 5.88
C LEU A 69 45.84 -39.02 4.35
N PRO A 70 46.84 -39.62 3.68
CA PRO A 70 46.87 -39.72 2.22
C PRO A 70 45.85 -40.74 1.70
N GLY A 71 44.92 -40.32 0.83
CA GLY A 71 44.07 -41.25 0.07
C GLY A 71 42.68 -40.75 -0.33
N GLN A 72 42.15 -39.71 0.33
CA GLN A 72 40.82 -39.18 0.01
C GLN A 72 40.88 -38.13 -1.10
N ARG A 73 40.50 -38.49 -2.33
CA ARG A 73 40.13 -37.54 -3.37
C ARG A 73 38.68 -37.10 -3.15
N PHE A 74 38.48 -35.86 -2.70
CA PHE A 74 37.21 -35.19 -2.94
C PHE A 74 37.07 -34.93 -4.45
N GLN A 75 35.91 -35.24 -5.03
CA GLN A 75 35.51 -34.60 -6.28
C GLN A 75 35.24 -33.13 -5.95
N THR A 76 36.20 -32.27 -6.25
CA THR A 76 35.97 -30.82 -6.28
C THR A 76 34.98 -30.53 -7.40
N LYS A 77 33.71 -30.30 -7.05
CA LYS A 77 32.84 -29.51 -7.92
C LYS A 77 33.47 -28.13 -8.09
N ASP A 78 33.48 -27.61 -9.32
CA ASP A 78 34.06 -26.29 -9.58
C ASP A 78 33.33 -25.21 -8.76
N PRO A 79 34.07 -24.28 -8.10
CA PRO A 79 33.46 -23.19 -7.33
C PRO A 79 32.56 -22.25 -8.14
N GLU A 80 32.59 -22.30 -9.48
CA GLU A 80 31.82 -21.40 -10.34
C GLU A 80 30.32 -21.74 -10.47
N GLU A 81 29.88 -22.96 -10.13
CA GLU A 81 28.46 -23.37 -10.26
C GLU A 81 27.55 -22.93 -9.10
N GLN A 82 28.08 -22.30 -8.06
CA GLN A 82 27.26 -21.89 -6.91
C GLN A 82 26.64 -20.51 -7.14
N GLY A 83 25.31 -20.45 -7.30
CA GLY A 83 24.51 -19.22 -7.40
C GLY A 83 23.27 -19.41 -8.28
N ASP A 84 22.13 -18.90 -7.82
CA ASP A 84 20.84 -19.12 -8.47
C ASP A 84 20.77 -18.46 -9.85
N ILE A 85 20.33 -19.23 -10.85
CA ILE A 85 20.09 -18.73 -12.19
C ILE A 85 18.65 -18.23 -12.27
N VAL A 86 18.49 -16.98 -12.70
CA VAL A 86 17.20 -16.33 -12.94
C VAL A 86 17.00 -16.05 -14.44
N VAL A 87 15.75 -15.89 -14.84
CA VAL A 87 15.34 -15.48 -16.19
C VAL A 87 14.50 -14.20 -16.12
N ALA A 88 14.74 -13.28 -17.05
CA ALA A 88 13.99 -12.03 -17.17
C ALA A 88 12.56 -12.26 -17.68
N LEU A 89 11.57 -11.90 -16.87
CA LEU A 89 10.15 -11.92 -17.23
C LEU A 89 9.77 -10.71 -18.11
N TYR A 90 10.47 -9.59 -17.91
CA TYR A 90 10.23 -8.32 -18.58
C TYR A 90 11.55 -7.73 -19.10
N PRO A 91 11.54 -6.89 -20.16
CA PRO A 91 12.72 -6.12 -20.54
C PRO A 91 12.99 -4.98 -19.54
N TYR A 92 14.27 -4.76 -19.25
CA TYR A 92 14.76 -3.66 -18.42
C TYR A 92 15.89 -2.92 -19.13
N ASP A 93 15.69 -1.62 -19.34
CA ASP A 93 16.71 -0.69 -19.81
C ASP A 93 17.30 0.01 -18.58
N GLY A 94 18.59 -0.17 -18.35
CA GLY A 94 19.29 0.40 -17.20
C GLY A 94 19.31 1.92 -17.24
N ILE A 95 19.06 2.54 -16.08
CA ILE A 95 18.99 4.00 -15.92
C ILE A 95 20.29 4.51 -15.27
N HIS A 96 20.82 3.75 -14.30
CA HIS A 96 22.09 4.07 -13.64
C HIS A 96 23.28 3.40 -14.34
N PRO A 97 24.50 3.95 -14.24
CA PRO A 97 25.70 3.33 -14.81
C PRO A 97 25.97 1.90 -14.33
N ASP A 98 25.54 1.59 -13.10
CA ASP A 98 25.71 0.29 -12.46
C ASP A 98 24.54 -0.69 -12.72
N ASP A 99 23.50 -0.27 -13.46
CA ASP A 99 22.37 -1.12 -13.82
C ASP A 99 22.75 -2.10 -14.96
N LEU A 100 22.39 -3.37 -14.79
CA LEU A 100 22.46 -4.34 -15.88
C LEU A 100 21.18 -4.26 -16.71
N SER A 101 21.30 -3.79 -17.96
CA SER A 101 20.20 -3.84 -18.94
C SER A 101 20.02 -5.27 -19.48
N PHE A 102 18.77 -5.73 -19.62
CA PHE A 102 18.47 -7.09 -20.10
C PHE A 102 17.16 -7.18 -20.89
N LYS A 103 17.06 -8.17 -21.77
CA LYS A 103 15.85 -8.46 -22.56
C LYS A 103 14.99 -9.54 -21.90
N LYS A 104 13.67 -9.56 -22.17
CA LYS A 104 12.79 -10.67 -21.78
C LYS A 104 13.35 -12.00 -22.28
N GLY A 105 13.38 -13.01 -21.41
CA GLY A 105 13.96 -14.34 -21.65
C GLY A 105 15.48 -14.44 -21.42
N GLU A 106 16.17 -13.34 -21.13
CA GLU A 106 17.61 -13.37 -20.82
C GLU A 106 17.89 -14.05 -19.47
N LYS A 107 18.91 -14.92 -19.44
CA LYS A 107 19.32 -15.62 -18.22
C LYS A 107 20.49 -14.92 -17.54
N MET A 108 20.40 -14.79 -16.22
CA MET A 108 21.40 -14.13 -15.38
C MET A 108 21.72 -15.01 -14.18
N LYS A 109 22.96 -14.99 -13.70
CA LYS A 109 23.35 -15.60 -12.42
C LYS A 109 23.26 -14.53 -11.33
N VAL A 110 22.50 -14.78 -10.27
CA VAL A 110 22.46 -13.89 -9.11
C VAL A 110 23.76 -14.04 -8.31
N LEU A 111 24.34 -12.90 -7.91
CA LEU A 111 25.57 -12.82 -7.12
C LEU A 111 25.28 -12.40 -5.67
N GLU A 112 24.40 -11.40 -5.50
CA GLU A 112 24.00 -10.85 -4.18
C GLU A 112 22.50 -10.51 -4.19
N GLU A 113 21.73 -11.01 -3.21
CA GLU A 113 20.30 -10.69 -3.02
C GLU A 113 20.14 -9.61 -1.91
N HIS A 114 19.82 -8.37 -2.28
CA HIS A 114 19.65 -7.26 -1.32
C HIS A 114 18.37 -6.44 -1.57
N GLY A 115 17.26 -6.85 -0.95
CA GLY A 115 15.98 -6.15 -1.05
C GLY A 115 15.38 -6.21 -2.47
N GLU A 116 14.93 -5.06 -2.99
CA GLU A 116 14.33 -4.94 -4.33
C GLU A 116 15.37 -4.94 -5.47
N TRP A 117 16.67 -4.84 -5.16
CA TRP A 117 17.75 -4.73 -6.14
C TRP A 117 18.80 -5.81 -5.92
N TRP A 118 18.90 -6.74 -6.86
CA TRP A 118 19.87 -7.83 -6.80
C TRP A 118 21.05 -7.54 -7.71
N LYS A 119 22.24 -7.98 -7.33
CA LYS A 119 23.41 -7.91 -8.19
C LYS A 119 23.50 -9.20 -8.99
N ALA A 120 23.61 -9.10 -10.31
CA ALA A 120 23.59 -10.25 -11.19
C ALA A 120 24.57 -10.14 -12.36
N LYS A 121 24.90 -11.29 -12.94
CA LYS A 121 25.75 -11.44 -14.13
C LYS A 121 24.95 -11.99 -15.30
N SER A 122 24.87 -11.25 -16.40
CA SER A 122 24.25 -11.73 -17.65
C SER A 122 25.05 -12.89 -18.22
N LEU A 123 24.40 -14.03 -18.46
CA LEU A 123 25.06 -15.21 -19.00
C LEU A 123 25.42 -15.06 -20.49
N SER A 124 24.70 -14.18 -21.21
CA SER A 124 24.91 -13.85 -22.63
C SER A 124 25.97 -12.77 -22.83
N THR A 125 25.88 -11.64 -22.13
CA THR A 125 26.78 -10.49 -22.31
C THR A 125 28.01 -10.52 -21.40
N LYS A 126 28.02 -11.40 -20.38
CA LYS A 126 29.02 -11.52 -19.30
C LYS A 126 29.19 -10.26 -18.43
N ARG A 127 28.37 -9.22 -18.64
CA ARG A 127 28.35 -8.01 -17.80
C ARG A 127 27.70 -8.29 -16.45
N GLU A 128 28.15 -7.54 -15.46
CA GLU A 128 27.62 -7.52 -14.10
C GLU A 128 26.99 -6.16 -13.83
N GLY A 129 25.97 -6.12 -12.97
CA GLY A 129 25.29 -4.91 -12.54
C GLY A 129 24.06 -5.22 -11.69
N PHE A 130 23.32 -4.19 -11.31
CA PHE A 130 22.10 -4.32 -10.54
C PHE A 130 20.88 -4.58 -11.43
N ILE A 131 19.98 -5.43 -10.95
CA ILE A 131 18.72 -5.80 -11.59
C ILE A 131 17.56 -5.66 -10.59
N PRO A 132 16.37 -5.20 -11.03
CA PRO A 132 15.19 -5.19 -10.18
C PRO A 132 14.68 -6.63 -9.98
N SER A 133 14.55 -7.04 -8.71
CA SER A 133 14.23 -8.43 -8.36
C SER A 133 12.85 -8.89 -8.85
N ASN A 134 11.88 -7.98 -8.88
CA ASN A 134 10.52 -8.23 -9.37
C ASN A 134 10.41 -8.34 -10.91
N TYR A 135 11.51 -8.21 -11.67
CA TYR A 135 11.53 -8.41 -13.12
C TYR A 135 12.06 -9.80 -13.53
N VAL A 136 12.49 -10.62 -12.57
CA VAL A 136 13.13 -11.92 -12.82
C VAL A 136 12.49 -13.04 -11.99
N ALA A 137 12.58 -14.26 -12.50
CA ALA A 137 12.12 -15.49 -11.84
C ALA A 137 13.26 -16.50 -11.75
N LYS A 138 13.30 -17.35 -10.71
CA LYS A 138 14.27 -18.46 -10.66
C LYS A 138 13.97 -19.47 -11.78
N VAL A 139 15.01 -19.96 -12.46
CA VAL A 139 14.82 -20.89 -13.59
C VAL A 139 14.24 -22.22 -13.08
N ASN A 140 13.35 -22.83 -13.87
CA ASN A 140 12.60 -24.05 -13.54
C ASN A 140 11.53 -23.89 -12.42
N THR A 141 11.11 -22.67 -12.09
CA THR A 141 9.92 -22.43 -11.24
C THR A 141 8.70 -22.02 -12.08
N LEU A 142 7.51 -22.14 -11.48
CA LEU A 142 6.25 -21.68 -12.09
C LEU A 142 6.24 -20.16 -12.36
N GLU A 143 7.06 -19.37 -11.66
CA GLU A 143 7.21 -17.92 -11.87
C GLU A 143 7.66 -17.54 -13.28
N THR A 144 8.19 -18.51 -14.06
CA THR A 144 8.56 -18.32 -15.46
C THR A 144 7.37 -18.39 -16.44
N GLU A 145 6.20 -18.85 -15.99
CA GLU A 145 5.00 -19.06 -16.80
C GLU A 145 4.07 -17.83 -16.76
N GLU A 146 3.65 -17.33 -17.93
CA GLU A 146 2.87 -16.08 -18.03
C GLU A 146 1.48 -16.13 -17.36
N TRP A 147 0.98 -17.33 -17.06
CA TRP A 147 -0.29 -17.58 -16.37
C TRP A 147 -0.14 -17.76 -14.86
N PHE A 148 1.08 -17.77 -14.31
CA PHE A 148 1.32 -17.97 -12.87
C PHE A 148 1.56 -16.65 -12.14
N PHE A 149 0.79 -16.44 -11.07
CA PHE A 149 0.80 -15.25 -10.24
C PHE A 149 1.04 -15.70 -8.80
N LYS A 150 2.30 -15.70 -8.38
CA LYS A 150 2.77 -16.30 -7.13
C LYS A 150 2.04 -15.75 -5.90
N ASP A 151 2.26 -14.47 -5.60
CA ASP A 151 1.88 -13.82 -4.35
C ASP A 151 0.63 -12.94 -4.52
N ILE A 152 -0.45 -13.47 -5.12
CA ILE A 152 -1.73 -12.74 -5.24
C ILE A 152 -2.86 -13.41 -4.45
N THR A 153 -3.67 -12.58 -3.79
CA THR A 153 -4.87 -13.04 -3.08
C THR A 153 -5.94 -13.52 -4.05
N ARG A 154 -6.96 -14.22 -3.54
CA ARG A 154 -8.18 -14.52 -4.29
C ARG A 154 -8.78 -13.27 -4.91
N LYS A 155 -8.89 -12.19 -4.12
CA LYS A 155 -9.57 -10.97 -4.51
C LYS A 155 -8.75 -10.15 -5.50
N ASP A 156 -7.43 -10.15 -5.39
CA ASP A 156 -6.56 -9.55 -6.40
C ASP A 156 -6.57 -10.37 -7.71
N ALA A 157 -6.72 -11.69 -7.65
CA ALA A 157 -6.97 -12.50 -8.84
C ALA A 157 -8.33 -12.17 -9.51
N GLU A 158 -9.38 -11.97 -8.71
CA GLU A 158 -10.68 -11.52 -9.22
C GLU A 158 -10.55 -10.13 -9.89
N ARG A 159 -9.92 -9.17 -9.21
CA ARG A 159 -9.65 -7.80 -9.72
C ARG A 159 -8.86 -7.81 -11.03
N GLN A 160 -7.81 -8.63 -11.13
CA GLN A 160 -6.99 -8.73 -12.34
C GLN A 160 -7.74 -9.38 -13.49
N LEU A 161 -8.46 -10.48 -13.26
CA LEU A 161 -9.26 -11.14 -14.31
C LEU A 161 -10.40 -10.25 -14.81
N LEU A 162 -11.04 -9.48 -13.94
CA LEU A 162 -12.09 -8.51 -14.30
C LEU A 162 -11.55 -7.24 -14.98
N ALA A 163 -10.24 -7.00 -14.94
CA ALA A 163 -9.63 -5.82 -15.56
C ALA A 163 -9.90 -5.74 -17.09
N PRO A 164 -9.96 -4.54 -17.68
CA PRO A 164 -10.13 -4.36 -19.12
C PRO A 164 -9.05 -5.07 -19.94
N GLY A 165 -9.46 -5.69 -21.05
CA GLY A 165 -8.58 -6.45 -21.96
C GLY A 165 -8.61 -7.97 -21.75
N ASN A 166 -8.99 -8.44 -20.56
CA ASN A 166 -9.34 -9.84 -20.35
C ASN A 166 -10.74 -10.14 -20.91
N SER A 167 -10.95 -11.37 -21.40
CA SER A 167 -12.23 -11.88 -21.91
C SER A 167 -12.68 -13.11 -21.12
N ALA A 168 -13.95 -13.51 -21.25
CA ALA A 168 -14.44 -14.73 -20.61
C ALA A 168 -13.71 -15.96 -21.17
N GLY A 169 -13.07 -16.75 -20.31
CA GLY A 169 -12.07 -17.77 -20.65
C GLY A 169 -10.64 -17.38 -20.25
N ALA A 170 -10.39 -16.11 -19.91
CA ALA A 170 -9.13 -15.67 -19.32
C ALA A 170 -8.92 -16.36 -17.96
N PHE A 171 -7.68 -16.74 -17.67
CA PHE A 171 -7.36 -17.51 -16.46
C PHE A 171 -6.00 -17.19 -15.88
N LEU A 172 -5.83 -17.50 -14.59
CA LEU A 172 -4.54 -17.51 -13.93
C LEU A 172 -4.45 -18.64 -12.91
N ILE A 173 -3.23 -19.01 -12.54
CA ILE A 173 -2.94 -19.89 -11.40
C ILE A 173 -2.15 -19.11 -10.36
N ARG A 174 -2.50 -19.30 -9.10
CA ARG A 174 -1.88 -18.66 -7.93
C ARG A 174 -1.66 -19.67 -6.83
N GLU A 175 -0.85 -19.34 -5.83
CA GLU A 175 -0.78 -20.13 -4.61
C GLU A 175 -2.11 -20.08 -3.83
N SER A 176 -2.43 -21.16 -3.12
CA SER A 176 -3.63 -21.28 -2.30
C SER A 176 -3.41 -20.65 -0.93
N GLU A 177 -4.09 -19.52 -0.67
CA GLU A 177 -4.13 -18.88 0.65
C GLU A 177 -4.57 -19.85 1.77
N THR A 178 -5.42 -20.83 1.43
CA THR A 178 -5.95 -21.82 2.39
C THR A 178 -5.00 -22.98 2.69
N LEU A 179 -3.95 -23.20 1.88
CA LEU A 179 -3.06 -24.35 2.02
C LEU A 179 -1.73 -24.10 1.28
N LYS A 180 -0.65 -23.86 2.04
CA LYS A 180 0.70 -23.63 1.49
C LYS A 180 1.15 -24.81 0.61
N GLY A 181 1.79 -24.50 -0.52
CA GLY A 181 2.25 -25.50 -1.50
C GLY A 181 1.14 -26.15 -2.34
N SER A 182 -0.13 -25.74 -2.18
CA SER A 182 -1.21 -26.04 -3.11
C SER A 182 -1.52 -24.82 -3.98
N PHE A 183 -2.19 -25.03 -5.11
CA PHE A 183 -2.47 -23.98 -6.08
C PHE A 183 -3.97 -23.81 -6.31
N SER A 184 -4.38 -22.68 -6.88
CA SER A 184 -5.76 -22.43 -7.29
C SER A 184 -5.80 -21.87 -8.72
N LEU A 185 -6.61 -22.50 -9.57
CA LEU A 185 -6.98 -21.98 -10.88
C LEU A 185 -8.14 -21.00 -10.71
N SER A 186 -8.01 -19.79 -11.26
CA SER A 186 -9.06 -18.78 -11.28
C SER A 186 -9.41 -18.46 -12.73
N VAL A 187 -10.69 -18.51 -13.10
CA VAL A 187 -11.17 -18.38 -14.48
C VAL A 187 -12.26 -17.32 -14.55
N ARG A 188 -12.17 -16.40 -15.51
CA ARG A 188 -13.24 -15.45 -15.84
C ARG A 188 -14.31 -16.16 -16.66
N ASP A 189 -15.56 -16.03 -16.24
CA ASP A 189 -16.74 -16.56 -16.89
C ASP A 189 -17.82 -15.47 -16.99
N TYR A 190 -18.94 -15.77 -17.64
CA TYR A 190 -20.06 -14.87 -17.80
C TYR A 190 -21.36 -15.58 -17.40
N ASP A 191 -22.01 -15.05 -16.37
CA ASP A 191 -23.32 -15.47 -15.91
C ASP A 191 -24.42 -14.54 -16.48
N PRO A 192 -25.54 -15.07 -17.03
CA PRO A 192 -26.59 -14.24 -17.62
C PRO A 192 -27.33 -13.30 -16.65
N VAL A 193 -27.27 -13.57 -15.33
CA VAL A 193 -27.93 -12.79 -14.28
C VAL A 193 -26.95 -11.82 -13.62
N HIS A 194 -25.73 -12.27 -13.36
CA HIS A 194 -24.71 -11.55 -12.58
C HIS A 194 -23.61 -10.87 -13.42
N GLY A 195 -23.52 -11.17 -14.73
CA GLY A 195 -22.54 -10.59 -15.64
C GLY A 195 -21.19 -11.31 -15.58
N ASP A 196 -20.08 -10.57 -15.68
CA ASP A 196 -18.75 -11.15 -15.51
C ASP A 196 -18.56 -11.69 -14.09
N VAL A 197 -18.24 -12.98 -13.97
CA VAL A 197 -18.01 -13.67 -12.69
C VAL A 197 -16.68 -14.44 -12.74
N ILE A 198 -16.06 -14.64 -11.58
CA ILE A 198 -14.81 -15.40 -11.48
C ILE A 198 -15.08 -16.70 -10.72
N LYS A 199 -14.69 -17.84 -11.30
CA LYS A 199 -14.84 -19.16 -10.69
C LYS A 199 -13.46 -19.72 -10.32
N HIS A 200 -13.34 -20.27 -9.10
CA HIS A 200 -12.09 -20.80 -8.56
C HIS A 200 -12.14 -22.31 -8.34
N TYR A 201 -11.05 -22.98 -8.70
CA TYR A 201 -10.86 -24.42 -8.61
C TYR A 201 -9.57 -24.73 -7.83
N LYS A 202 -9.66 -25.58 -6.80
CA LYS A 202 -8.47 -26.04 -6.06
C LYS A 202 -7.69 -27.04 -6.92
N ILE A 203 -6.42 -26.74 -7.15
CA ILE A 203 -5.47 -27.68 -7.76
C ILE A 203 -4.80 -28.43 -6.61
N ARG A 204 -4.99 -29.74 -6.57
CA ARG A 204 -4.42 -30.61 -5.55
C ARG A 204 -3.18 -31.33 -6.09
N SER A 205 -2.17 -31.44 -5.26
CA SER A 205 -0.98 -32.25 -5.52
C SER A 205 -1.23 -33.72 -5.11
N LEU A 206 -0.55 -34.65 -5.76
CA LEU A 206 -0.51 -36.08 -5.40
C LEU A 206 0.80 -36.43 -4.67
N ASP A 207 0.75 -37.37 -3.73
CA ASP A 207 1.91 -37.80 -2.93
C ASP A 207 3.05 -38.39 -3.79
N ASN A 208 2.71 -38.98 -4.94
CA ASN A 208 3.65 -39.55 -5.90
C ASN A 208 4.12 -38.56 -6.99
N GLY A 209 3.77 -37.28 -6.85
CA GLY A 209 4.01 -36.24 -7.86
C GLY A 209 2.92 -36.18 -8.92
N GLY A 210 2.45 -34.96 -9.22
CA GLY A 210 1.38 -34.69 -10.17
C GLY A 210 0.27 -33.84 -9.56
N TYR A 211 -0.63 -33.37 -10.41
CA TYR A 211 -1.66 -32.36 -10.10
C TYR A 211 -3.02 -32.75 -10.69
N TYR A 212 -4.10 -32.35 -10.02
CA TYR A 212 -5.48 -32.55 -10.51
C TYR A 212 -6.46 -31.50 -9.95
N ILE A 213 -7.61 -31.37 -10.62
CA ILE A 213 -8.78 -30.62 -10.13
C ILE A 213 -9.92 -31.60 -9.81
N SER A 214 -10.36 -32.40 -10.80
CA SER A 214 -11.20 -33.58 -10.58
C SER A 214 -10.32 -34.84 -10.49
N PRO A 215 -10.54 -35.76 -9.53
CA PRO A 215 -9.77 -37.01 -9.42
C PRO A 215 -9.81 -37.92 -10.65
N ARG A 216 -10.73 -37.68 -11.59
CA ARG A 216 -10.86 -38.45 -12.84
C ARG A 216 -9.71 -38.21 -13.83
N ILE A 217 -9.01 -37.08 -13.74
CA ILE A 217 -7.95 -36.70 -14.68
C ILE A 217 -6.78 -36.11 -13.90
N THR A 218 -5.62 -36.74 -14.00
CA THR A 218 -4.37 -36.34 -13.33
C THR A 218 -3.30 -35.96 -14.35
N PHE A 219 -2.41 -35.05 -13.97
CA PHE A 219 -1.38 -34.48 -14.85
C PHE A 219 -0.01 -34.51 -14.17
N PRO A 220 1.10 -34.75 -14.91
CA PRO A 220 2.44 -34.77 -14.32
C PRO A 220 2.89 -33.37 -13.87
N CYS A 221 2.43 -32.31 -14.54
CA CYS A 221 2.72 -30.92 -14.20
C CYS A 221 1.52 -30.00 -14.50
N ILE A 222 1.54 -28.80 -13.90
CA ILE A 222 0.47 -27.80 -14.08
C ILE A 222 0.40 -27.29 -15.52
N SER A 223 1.54 -27.13 -16.21
CA SER A 223 1.57 -26.69 -17.60
C SER A 223 0.86 -27.67 -18.55
N ASP A 224 0.89 -28.98 -18.27
CA ASP A 224 0.15 -29.98 -19.06
C ASP A 224 -1.35 -30.02 -18.72
N MET A 225 -1.70 -29.77 -17.45
CA MET A 225 -3.09 -29.56 -17.02
C MET A 225 -3.74 -28.36 -17.76
N ILE A 226 -3.01 -27.25 -17.89
CA ILE A 226 -3.50 -26.08 -18.66
C ILE A 226 -3.68 -26.43 -20.14
N LYS A 227 -2.70 -27.08 -20.79
CA LYS A 227 -2.81 -27.50 -22.21
C LYS A 227 -4.01 -28.40 -22.46
N HIS A 228 -4.42 -29.20 -21.47
CA HIS A 228 -5.64 -29.99 -21.52
C HIS A 228 -6.88 -29.11 -21.41
N TYR A 229 -6.98 -28.27 -20.36
CA TYR A 229 -8.15 -27.41 -20.16
C TYR A 229 -8.28 -26.25 -21.18
N GLN A 230 -7.24 -25.98 -21.97
CA GLN A 230 -7.28 -25.12 -23.16
C GLN A 230 -7.87 -25.81 -24.41
N LYS A 231 -7.97 -27.15 -24.42
CA LYS A 231 -8.59 -27.91 -25.53
C LYS A 231 -10.07 -28.16 -25.27
N GLN A 232 -10.43 -28.51 -24.03
CA GLN A 232 -11.78 -28.88 -23.59
C GLN A 232 -11.99 -28.44 -22.13
N SER A 233 -13.24 -28.26 -21.69
CA SER A 233 -13.52 -27.78 -20.33
C SER A 233 -13.50 -28.88 -19.26
N ASP A 234 -13.86 -30.12 -19.60
CA ASP A 234 -13.85 -31.30 -18.72
C ASP A 234 -14.32 -31.05 -17.27
N GLY A 235 -15.45 -30.36 -17.14
CA GLY A 235 -16.10 -30.04 -15.86
C GLY A 235 -15.74 -28.68 -15.26
N LEU A 236 -14.81 -27.92 -15.85
CA LEU A 236 -14.71 -26.49 -15.61
C LEU A 236 -15.92 -25.75 -16.22
N CYS A 237 -16.27 -24.60 -15.66
CA CYS A 237 -17.36 -23.74 -16.14
C CYS A 237 -17.22 -23.37 -17.63
N ARG A 238 -15.97 -23.22 -18.09
CA ARG A 238 -15.61 -23.10 -19.51
C ARG A 238 -14.20 -23.60 -19.76
N ARG A 239 -13.88 -23.74 -21.05
CA ARG A 239 -12.52 -23.98 -21.54
C ARG A 239 -11.64 -22.76 -21.25
N LEU A 240 -10.37 -22.99 -20.92
CA LEU A 240 -9.38 -21.94 -20.77
C LEU A 240 -9.01 -21.34 -22.13
N GLU A 241 -8.85 -20.03 -22.20
CA GLU A 241 -8.40 -19.33 -23.40
C GLU A 241 -7.00 -18.73 -23.18
N LYS A 242 -6.94 -17.44 -22.84
CA LYS A 242 -5.70 -16.69 -22.67
C LYS A 242 -5.30 -16.63 -21.19
N ALA A 243 -3.99 -16.58 -20.93
CA ALA A 243 -3.51 -16.16 -19.63
C ALA A 243 -4.04 -14.75 -19.29
N CYS A 244 -4.30 -14.50 -18.01
CA CYS A 244 -4.67 -13.18 -17.50
C CYS A 244 -3.58 -12.17 -17.87
N ILE A 245 -3.98 -10.99 -18.35
CA ILE A 245 -3.03 -9.91 -18.62
C ILE A 245 -2.40 -9.49 -17.29
N SER A 246 -1.12 -9.83 -17.10
CA SER A 246 -0.34 -9.37 -15.96
C SER A 246 0.06 -7.90 -16.17
N PRO A 247 -0.23 -6.99 -15.22
CA PRO A 247 0.26 -5.62 -15.30
C PRO A 247 1.79 -5.64 -15.20
N LYS A 248 2.48 -4.92 -16.10
CA LYS A 248 3.95 -4.81 -16.02
C LYS A 248 4.33 -4.30 -14.62
N PRO A 249 5.20 -5.00 -13.87
CA PRO A 249 5.58 -4.57 -12.54
C PRO A 249 6.18 -3.16 -12.60
N GLN A 250 5.85 -2.34 -11.61
CA GLN A 250 6.53 -1.05 -11.47
C GLN A 250 8.01 -1.32 -11.16
N LYS A 251 8.89 -0.51 -11.78
CA LYS A 251 10.31 -0.48 -11.41
C LYS A 251 10.39 -0.15 -9.91
N PRO A 252 11.16 -0.89 -9.10
CA PRO A 252 11.51 -0.48 -7.74
C PRO A 252 12.07 0.94 -7.68
N TRP A 253 11.91 1.58 -6.52
CA TRP A 253 12.55 2.88 -6.30
C TRP A 253 14.07 2.73 -6.33
N ASP A 254 14.77 3.79 -6.73
CA ASP A 254 16.23 3.74 -6.90
C ASP A 254 16.94 3.42 -5.57
N LYS A 255 17.95 2.55 -5.65
CA LYS A 255 18.71 2.07 -4.49
C LYS A 255 19.37 3.25 -3.76
N ASP A 256 19.26 3.25 -2.43
CA ASP A 256 19.80 4.25 -1.51
C ASP A 256 19.30 5.71 -1.73
N ALA A 257 18.37 5.93 -2.66
CA ALA A 257 17.80 7.24 -3.01
C ALA A 257 16.71 7.71 -2.04
N TRP A 258 17.02 7.75 -0.74
CA TRP A 258 16.08 8.20 0.30
C TRP A 258 16.02 9.73 0.44
N GLU A 259 17.17 10.35 0.72
CA GLU A 259 17.32 11.82 0.70
C GLU A 259 17.92 12.24 -0.64
N ILE A 260 17.08 12.76 -1.54
CA ILE A 260 17.46 13.06 -2.92
C ILE A 260 17.74 14.56 -3.14
N PRO A 261 18.61 14.93 -4.10
CA PRO A 261 18.87 16.32 -4.45
C PRO A 261 17.63 16.97 -5.11
N ARG A 262 17.38 18.25 -4.85
CA ARG A 262 16.18 18.98 -5.35
C ARG A 262 16.10 18.98 -6.86
N GLU A 263 17.24 19.05 -7.54
CA GLU A 263 17.41 19.11 -8.99
C GLU A 263 16.92 17.83 -9.69
N SER A 264 16.87 16.71 -8.97
CA SER A 264 16.32 15.45 -9.50
C SER A 264 14.80 15.46 -9.66
N ILE A 265 14.11 16.43 -9.04
CA ILE A 265 12.65 16.57 -9.04
C ILE A 265 12.22 17.75 -9.93
N LYS A 266 11.55 17.44 -11.03
CA LYS A 266 10.89 18.42 -11.90
C LYS A 266 9.41 18.51 -11.55
N LEU A 267 8.97 19.62 -10.93
CA LEU A 267 7.55 19.93 -10.76
C LEU A 267 6.94 20.29 -12.12
N VAL A 268 5.73 19.79 -12.42
CA VAL A 268 5.07 19.98 -13.73
C VAL A 268 3.65 20.54 -13.61
N LYS A 269 2.81 20.00 -12.74
CA LYS A 269 1.41 20.45 -12.58
C LYS A 269 1.02 20.49 -11.11
N ARG A 270 0.56 21.64 -10.61
CA ARG A 270 -0.04 21.72 -9.27
C ARG A 270 -1.33 20.89 -9.24
N LEU A 271 -1.42 19.97 -8.29
CA LEU A 271 -2.56 19.09 -8.03
C LEU A 271 -3.46 19.66 -6.94
N GLY A 272 -2.88 20.37 -5.98
CA GLY A 272 -3.63 21.21 -5.05
C GLY A 272 -2.79 21.98 -4.05
N ALA A 273 -3.49 22.69 -3.17
CA ALA A 273 -2.91 23.45 -2.07
C ALA A 273 -3.73 23.22 -0.79
N GLY A 274 -3.03 23.16 0.33
CA GLY A 274 -3.61 23.11 1.67
C GLY A 274 -2.96 24.13 2.60
N GLN A 275 -3.38 24.11 3.87
CA GLN A 275 -2.90 25.05 4.88
C GLN A 275 -1.36 25.04 5.03
N PHE A 276 -0.72 23.90 4.82
CA PHE A 276 0.69 23.67 5.14
C PHE A 276 1.63 23.54 3.93
N GLY A 277 1.10 23.65 2.71
CA GLY A 277 1.87 23.55 1.47
C GLY A 277 1.06 23.07 0.27
N GLU A 278 1.74 22.68 -0.79
CA GLU A 278 1.14 22.33 -2.08
C GLU A 278 1.45 20.89 -2.49
N VAL A 279 0.57 20.28 -3.26
CA VAL A 279 0.81 18.99 -3.91
C VAL A 279 0.97 19.21 -5.41
N TRP A 280 2.00 18.62 -5.99
CA TRP A 280 2.38 18.73 -7.39
C TRP A 280 2.55 17.35 -8.02
N MET A 281 2.18 17.20 -9.29
CA MET A 281 2.68 16.12 -10.14
C MET A 281 4.01 16.57 -10.72
N GLY A 282 5.00 15.68 -10.64
CA GLY A 282 6.32 15.91 -11.18
C GLY A 282 6.96 14.63 -11.71
N TYR A 283 8.23 14.75 -12.11
CA TYR A 283 9.06 13.63 -12.52
C TYR A 283 10.36 13.62 -11.72
N TYR A 284 10.69 12.45 -11.20
CA TYR A 284 12.02 12.13 -10.69
C TYR A 284 12.89 11.63 -11.84
N ASN A 285 14.12 12.16 -11.95
CA ASN A 285 15.09 11.85 -13.01
C ASN A 285 14.46 11.84 -14.43
N ASN A 286 13.54 12.78 -14.69
CA ASN A 286 12.77 12.94 -15.94
C ASN A 286 12.02 11.68 -16.44
N SER A 287 11.86 10.63 -15.62
CA SER A 287 11.38 9.32 -16.04
C SER A 287 10.26 8.80 -15.15
N THR A 288 10.48 8.74 -13.84
CA THR A 288 9.49 8.25 -12.87
C THR A 288 8.51 9.36 -12.50
N LYS A 289 7.23 9.20 -12.85
CA LYS A 289 6.16 10.14 -12.47
C LYS A 289 5.85 10.01 -10.98
N VAL A 290 5.86 11.12 -10.25
CA VAL A 290 5.72 11.18 -8.79
C VAL A 290 4.74 12.26 -8.35
N ALA A 291 4.16 12.09 -7.17
CA ALA A 291 3.50 13.17 -6.44
C ALA A 291 4.51 13.80 -5.46
N VAL A 292 4.55 15.13 -5.43
CA VAL A 292 5.49 15.93 -4.65
C VAL A 292 4.70 16.85 -3.75
N LYS A 293 4.78 16.63 -2.43
CA LYS A 293 4.15 17.47 -1.40
C LYS A 293 5.20 18.42 -0.85
N THR A 294 4.98 19.72 -0.99
CA THR A 294 5.86 20.75 -0.46
C THR A 294 5.42 21.13 0.95
N LEU A 295 6.37 21.39 1.84
CA LEU A 295 6.11 22.00 3.15
C LEU A 295 6.45 23.48 3.09
N LYS A 296 5.61 24.33 3.70
CA LYS A 296 5.96 25.75 3.88
C LYS A 296 7.22 25.88 4.78
N PRO A 297 8.14 26.81 4.46
CA PRO A 297 9.26 27.18 5.33
C PRO A 297 8.86 27.38 6.79
N GLY A 298 9.70 26.94 7.72
CA GLY A 298 9.50 27.15 9.16
C GLY A 298 8.37 26.35 9.81
N THR A 299 7.69 25.44 9.10
CA THR A 299 6.59 24.65 9.68
C THR A 299 7.10 23.63 10.73
N MET A 300 8.36 23.20 10.66
CA MET A 300 8.99 22.23 11.58
C MET A 300 10.52 22.19 11.40
N SER A 301 11.22 21.49 12.29
CA SER A 301 12.64 21.15 12.07
C SER A 301 12.80 19.93 11.15
N VAL A 302 13.87 19.94 10.33
CA VAL A 302 14.23 18.82 9.43
C VAL A 302 14.44 17.50 10.20
N GLN A 303 14.96 17.57 11.42
CA GLN A 303 15.20 16.39 12.25
C GLN A 303 13.90 15.68 12.66
N ALA A 304 12.92 16.42 13.19
CA ALA A 304 11.61 15.87 13.54
C ALA A 304 10.88 15.32 12.30
N PHE A 305 11.06 15.97 11.15
CA PHE A 305 10.55 15.49 9.87
C PHE A 305 11.15 14.14 9.46
N LEU A 306 12.48 13.98 9.53
CA LEU A 306 13.16 12.75 9.15
C LEU A 306 12.79 11.57 10.07
N GLU A 307 12.60 11.80 11.36
CA GLU A 307 12.15 10.78 12.31
C GLU A 307 10.78 10.19 11.94
N GLU A 308 9.79 11.04 11.63
CA GLU A 308 8.45 10.59 11.24
C GLU A 308 8.42 10.04 9.79
N ALA A 309 9.20 10.59 8.87
CA ALA A 309 9.34 10.06 7.51
C ALA A 309 10.00 8.66 7.50
N ASN A 310 11.00 8.42 8.35
CA ASN A 310 11.61 7.10 8.53
C ASN A 310 10.63 6.09 9.10
N LEU A 311 9.69 6.53 9.96
CA LEU A 311 8.61 5.69 10.47
C LEU A 311 7.66 5.26 9.34
N MET A 312 7.16 6.23 8.55
CA MET A 312 6.30 5.97 7.38
C MET A 312 6.96 5.03 6.35
N LYS A 313 8.28 5.15 6.15
CA LYS A 313 9.07 4.28 5.25
C LYS A 313 8.97 2.79 5.58
N THR A 314 8.67 2.43 6.84
CA THR A 314 8.49 1.03 7.26
C THR A 314 7.10 0.46 6.93
N LEU A 315 6.10 1.32 6.67
CA LEU A 315 4.73 0.94 6.35
C LEU A 315 4.57 0.71 4.85
N GLN A 316 4.95 -0.48 4.40
CA GLN A 316 4.87 -0.90 3.00
C GLN A 316 3.77 -1.95 2.82
N HIS A 317 2.75 -1.58 2.05
CA HIS A 317 1.59 -2.42 1.73
C HIS A 317 0.91 -1.89 0.46
N ASP A 318 0.36 -2.77 -0.38
CA ASP A 318 -0.19 -2.37 -1.70
C ASP A 318 -1.36 -1.40 -1.62
N LYS A 319 -2.10 -1.41 -0.51
CA LYS A 319 -3.24 -0.51 -0.24
C LYS A 319 -2.85 0.73 0.60
N LEU A 320 -1.56 0.98 0.79
CA LEU A 320 -1.02 2.24 1.34
C LEU A 320 -0.22 2.98 0.25
N VAL A 321 -0.29 4.31 0.25
CA VAL A 321 0.51 5.15 -0.67
C VAL A 321 1.97 5.07 -0.29
N ARG A 322 2.81 4.56 -1.20
CA ARG A 322 4.24 4.37 -0.97
C ARG A 322 4.97 5.71 -0.91
N LEU A 323 5.66 5.93 0.20
CA LEU A 323 6.67 6.98 0.37
C LEU A 323 7.97 6.53 -0.30
N TYR A 324 8.40 7.26 -1.32
CA TYR A 324 9.61 6.95 -2.10
C TYR A 324 10.85 7.61 -1.51
N ALA A 325 10.80 8.93 -1.33
CA ALA A 325 11.95 9.75 -0.96
C ALA A 325 11.53 11.07 -0.31
N VAL A 326 12.51 11.81 0.19
CA VAL A 326 12.34 13.16 0.74
C VAL A 326 13.44 14.11 0.23
N VAL A 327 13.16 15.41 0.20
CA VAL A 327 14.15 16.48 -0.04
C VAL A 327 14.21 17.35 1.20
N THR A 328 15.32 17.26 1.92
CA THR A 328 15.49 17.74 3.31
C THR A 328 16.70 18.68 3.48
N ARG A 329 17.64 18.66 2.54
CA ARG A 329 18.89 19.45 2.59
C ARG A 329 18.67 20.96 2.41
N GLU A 330 17.52 21.32 1.85
CA GLU A 330 17.12 22.69 1.52
C GLU A 330 15.63 22.86 1.79
N GLU A 331 15.19 24.06 2.14
CA GLU A 331 13.76 24.39 2.12
C GLU A 331 13.30 24.84 0.71
N PRO A 332 12.00 24.72 0.37
CA PRO A 332 10.96 24.00 1.11
C PRO A 332 11.15 22.47 1.06
N ILE A 333 10.93 21.78 2.18
CA ILE A 333 11.04 20.31 2.27
C ILE A 333 10.04 19.67 1.30
N TYR A 334 10.47 18.64 0.56
CA TYR A 334 9.57 17.83 -0.28
C TYR A 334 9.38 16.41 0.27
N ILE A 335 8.15 15.91 0.15
CA ILE A 335 7.79 14.49 0.33
C ILE A 335 7.46 13.92 -1.06
N ILE A 336 8.11 12.82 -1.45
CA ILE A 336 7.96 12.19 -2.76
C ILE A 336 7.21 10.87 -2.62
N THR A 337 6.04 10.77 -3.24
CA THR A 337 5.16 9.59 -3.18
C THR A 337 4.76 9.11 -4.57
N GLU A 338 4.17 7.91 -4.65
CA GLU A 338 3.57 7.43 -5.90
C GLU A 338 2.46 8.35 -6.42
N TYR A 339 2.42 8.54 -7.74
CA TYR A 339 1.42 9.41 -8.36
C TYR A 339 0.09 8.67 -8.60
N MET A 340 -0.97 9.15 -7.97
CA MET A 340 -2.31 8.56 -8.04
C MET A 340 -3.18 9.31 -9.05
N ALA A 341 -3.29 8.74 -10.26
CA ALA A 341 -3.78 9.45 -11.45
C ALA A 341 -5.23 9.97 -11.38
N LYS A 342 -6.10 9.34 -10.58
CA LYS A 342 -7.51 9.74 -10.42
C LYS A 342 -7.75 10.63 -9.19
N GLY A 343 -6.70 11.03 -8.47
CA GLY A 343 -6.79 11.94 -7.32
C GLY A 343 -7.40 11.27 -6.08
N SER A 344 -8.13 12.05 -5.27
CA SER A 344 -8.80 11.51 -4.07
C SER A 344 -10.03 10.69 -4.46
N LEU A 345 -10.40 9.72 -3.61
CA LEU A 345 -11.62 8.93 -3.77
C LEU A 345 -12.87 9.84 -3.68
N LEU A 346 -12.83 10.88 -2.83
CA LEU A 346 -13.89 11.87 -2.72
C LEU A 346 -14.15 12.63 -4.03
N ASP A 347 -13.10 13.05 -4.73
CA ASP A 347 -13.22 13.75 -6.01
C ASP A 347 -13.51 12.78 -7.16
N PHE A 348 -12.91 11.58 -7.13
CA PHE A 348 -13.21 10.52 -8.08
C PHE A 348 -14.69 10.15 -8.08
N LEU A 349 -15.28 9.86 -6.91
CA LEU A 349 -16.70 9.52 -6.76
C LEU A 349 -17.65 10.60 -7.31
N LYS A 350 -17.21 11.87 -7.34
CA LYS A 350 -17.98 13.02 -7.87
C LYS A 350 -17.73 13.31 -9.35
N SER A 351 -16.77 12.63 -9.96
CA SER A 351 -16.46 12.77 -11.40
C SER A 351 -17.47 12.02 -12.28
N ASP A 352 -17.49 12.33 -13.58
CA ASP A 352 -18.29 11.62 -14.57
C ASP A 352 -17.97 10.12 -14.71
N GLU A 353 -16.79 9.69 -14.24
CA GLU A 353 -16.38 8.29 -14.20
C GLU A 353 -16.88 7.64 -12.90
N GLY A 354 -16.56 8.23 -11.74
CA GLY A 354 -16.95 7.71 -10.43
C GLY A 354 -18.46 7.66 -10.20
N GLY A 355 -19.20 8.65 -10.71
CA GLY A 355 -20.67 8.68 -10.65
C GLY A 355 -21.38 7.58 -11.47
N LYS A 356 -20.62 6.80 -12.26
CA LYS A 356 -21.11 5.63 -13.01
C LYS A 356 -20.67 4.29 -12.39
N VAL A 357 -19.88 4.32 -11.31
CA VAL A 357 -19.37 3.10 -10.66
C VAL A 357 -20.51 2.39 -9.93
N LEU A 358 -20.76 1.14 -10.29
CA LEU A 358 -21.82 0.34 -9.67
C LEU A 358 -21.45 -0.14 -8.26
N LEU A 359 -22.47 -0.41 -7.46
CA LEU A 359 -22.35 -0.84 -6.05
C LEU A 359 -21.32 -1.96 -5.81
N PRO A 360 -21.21 -3.04 -6.63
CA PRO A 360 -20.19 -4.07 -6.39
C PRO A 360 -18.76 -3.54 -6.40
N LYS A 361 -18.47 -2.53 -7.24
CA LYS A 361 -17.15 -1.90 -7.31
C LYS A 361 -16.93 -0.86 -6.20
N LEU A 362 -18.00 -0.25 -5.69
CA LEU A 362 -17.95 0.57 -4.46
C LEU A 362 -17.64 -0.28 -3.21
N ILE A 363 -18.17 -1.50 -3.14
CA ILE A 363 -17.85 -2.47 -2.09
C ILE A 363 -16.40 -2.98 -2.25
N ASP A 364 -15.93 -3.24 -3.46
CA ASP A 364 -14.50 -3.55 -3.71
C ASP A 364 -13.56 -2.40 -3.27
N PHE A 365 -13.90 -1.12 -3.52
CA PHE A 365 -13.14 0.00 -2.96
C PHE A 365 -13.10 -0.06 -1.42
N SER A 366 -14.24 -0.35 -0.80
CA SER A 366 -14.36 -0.49 0.65
C SER A 366 -13.49 -1.63 1.19
N ALA A 367 -13.47 -2.78 0.51
CA ALA A 367 -12.64 -3.93 0.85
C ALA A 367 -11.14 -3.62 0.73
N GLN A 368 -10.70 -2.97 -0.36
CA GLN A 368 -9.31 -2.53 -0.53
C GLN A 368 -8.85 -1.56 0.58
N ILE A 369 -9.73 -0.69 1.07
CA ILE A 369 -9.41 0.22 2.17
C ILE A 369 -9.38 -0.53 3.51
N ALA A 370 -10.30 -1.46 3.74
CA ALA A 370 -10.26 -2.33 4.93
C ALA A 370 -8.99 -3.18 4.98
N GLU A 371 -8.52 -3.71 3.85
CA GLU A 371 -7.26 -4.45 3.69
C GLU A 371 -6.04 -3.61 4.10
N GLY A 372 -5.98 -2.35 3.66
CA GLY A 372 -4.95 -1.40 4.07
C GLY A 372 -5.01 -1.02 5.56
N MET A 373 -6.20 -0.84 6.11
CA MET A 373 -6.39 -0.57 7.54
C MET A 373 -6.11 -1.80 8.42
N ALA A 374 -6.35 -3.01 7.94
CA ALA A 374 -6.00 -4.25 8.63
C ALA A 374 -4.47 -4.42 8.71
N TYR A 375 -3.73 -3.96 7.70
CA TYR A 375 -2.27 -3.86 7.78
C TYR A 375 -1.82 -2.83 8.84
N ILE A 376 -2.45 -1.65 8.88
CA ILE A 376 -2.19 -0.61 9.91
C ILE A 376 -2.47 -1.14 11.33
N GLU A 377 -3.61 -1.84 11.53
CA GLU A 377 -3.98 -2.51 12.77
C GLU A 377 -2.91 -3.54 13.19
N ARG A 378 -2.50 -4.44 12.29
CA ARG A 378 -1.43 -5.43 12.55
C ARG A 378 -0.05 -4.83 12.83
N LYS A 379 0.18 -3.57 12.49
CA LYS A 379 1.42 -2.84 12.79
C LYS A 379 1.32 -2.00 14.08
N ASN A 380 0.18 -1.98 14.76
CA ASN A 380 -0.13 -1.12 15.91
C ASN A 380 -0.04 0.39 15.60
N TYR A 381 -0.52 0.80 14.43
CA TYR A 381 -0.66 2.20 14.02
C TYR A 381 -2.13 2.63 14.03
N ILE A 382 -2.38 3.94 14.07
CA ILE A 382 -3.71 4.56 14.10
C ILE A 382 -3.74 5.71 13.11
N HIS A 383 -4.65 5.68 12.14
CA HIS A 383 -4.72 6.62 11.02
C HIS A 383 -5.21 8.02 11.42
N ARG A 384 -6.16 8.12 12.35
CA ARG A 384 -6.73 9.37 12.95
C ARG A 384 -7.56 10.27 12.01
N ASP A 385 -7.34 10.23 10.69
CA ASP A 385 -8.12 10.99 9.69
C ASP A 385 -8.54 10.10 8.50
N LEU A 386 -9.21 8.98 8.77
CA LEU A 386 -9.66 8.06 7.72
C LEU A 386 -10.97 8.56 7.08
N ARG A 387 -10.91 8.96 5.82
CA ARG A 387 -12.03 9.54 5.04
C ARG A 387 -11.75 9.51 3.54
N ALA A 388 -12.75 9.74 2.70
CA ALA A 388 -12.62 9.60 1.25
C ALA A 388 -11.64 10.62 0.62
N ALA A 389 -11.39 11.76 1.30
CA ALA A 389 -10.40 12.74 0.87
C ALA A 389 -8.94 12.24 1.04
N ASN A 390 -8.70 11.33 1.99
CA ASN A 390 -7.38 10.79 2.32
C ASN A 390 -7.18 9.36 1.75
N VAL A 391 -8.08 8.89 0.89
CA VAL A 391 -7.87 7.71 0.05
C VAL A 391 -7.62 8.21 -1.37
N LEU A 392 -6.58 7.72 -2.03
CA LEU A 392 -6.26 8.07 -3.42
C LEU A 392 -6.56 6.91 -4.37
N VAL A 393 -6.89 7.22 -5.63
CA VAL A 393 -7.30 6.25 -6.64
C VAL A 393 -6.30 6.21 -7.80
N SER A 394 -5.81 5.02 -8.13
CA SER A 394 -4.86 4.79 -9.23
C SER A 394 -5.56 4.85 -10.59
N GLU A 395 -4.77 4.86 -11.67
CA GLU A 395 -5.30 4.71 -13.05
C GLU A 395 -6.09 3.41 -13.23
N SER A 396 -5.67 2.34 -12.55
CA SER A 396 -6.29 1.00 -12.55
C SER A 396 -7.42 0.81 -11.53
N LEU A 397 -7.96 1.90 -10.95
CA LEU A 397 -9.02 1.84 -9.92
C LEU A 397 -8.63 1.03 -8.67
N MET A 398 -7.36 1.08 -8.27
CA MET A 398 -6.91 0.66 -6.95
C MET A 398 -6.98 1.82 -5.96
N CYS A 399 -7.58 1.57 -4.80
CA CYS A 399 -7.61 2.51 -3.68
C CYS A 399 -6.37 2.31 -2.80
N LYS A 400 -5.69 3.41 -2.47
CA LYS A 400 -4.60 3.42 -1.49
C LYS A 400 -4.84 4.50 -0.44
N ILE A 401 -4.65 4.15 0.81
CA ILE A 401 -4.74 5.08 1.93
C ILE A 401 -3.51 6.00 1.89
N ALA A 402 -3.74 7.30 1.91
CA ALA A 402 -2.74 8.35 1.92
C ALA A 402 -2.76 9.09 3.25
N ASP A 403 -1.72 9.90 3.50
CA ASP A 403 -1.63 10.76 4.68
C ASP A 403 -1.73 10.02 6.03
N PHE A 404 -1.52 8.70 6.05
CA PHE A 404 -1.30 7.88 7.25
C PHE A 404 -0.04 8.28 8.05
N GLY A 405 0.72 9.29 7.60
CA GLY A 405 1.75 9.96 8.40
C GLY A 405 1.22 10.60 9.69
N LEU A 406 -0.11 10.80 9.79
CA LEU A 406 -0.74 11.16 11.07
C LEU A 406 -0.59 10.08 12.15
N ALA A 407 -0.22 8.85 11.76
CA ALA A 407 -0.12 7.71 12.64
C ALA A 407 1.17 7.72 13.45
N ARG A 408 1.01 7.90 14.76
CA ARG A 408 2.09 7.77 15.74
C ARG A 408 2.15 6.33 16.26
N VAL A 409 3.36 5.84 16.51
CA VAL A 409 3.55 4.69 17.42
C VAL A 409 2.93 5.07 18.78
N ILE A 410 2.17 4.16 19.36
CA ILE A 410 1.74 4.26 20.74
C ILE A 410 2.28 3.03 21.48
N GLU A 411 3.01 3.26 22.57
CA GLU A 411 3.53 2.18 23.41
C GLU A 411 2.42 1.54 24.26
N ASP A 412 1.39 2.33 24.64
CA ASP A 412 0.27 1.93 25.52
C ASP A 412 -1.15 2.06 24.89
N ASN A 413 -1.31 1.80 23.58
CA ASN A 413 -2.60 1.74 22.84
C ASN A 413 -3.54 2.98 22.82
N GLU A 414 -3.34 4.00 23.65
CA GLU A 414 -4.15 5.24 23.69
C GLU A 414 -3.31 6.51 23.46
N TYR A 415 -3.90 7.50 22.78
CA TYR A 415 -3.33 8.84 22.65
C TYR A 415 -4.35 9.89 23.07
N THR A 416 -3.94 10.87 23.87
CA THR A 416 -4.72 12.06 24.22
C THR A 416 -4.27 13.26 23.40
N ALA A 417 -5.20 13.86 22.65
CA ALA A 417 -4.94 15.11 21.92
C ALA A 417 -4.75 16.32 22.86
N ARG A 418 -3.96 17.32 22.42
CA ARG A 418 -3.86 18.62 23.10
C ARG A 418 -5.09 19.48 22.80
N GLU A 419 -5.46 20.34 23.75
CA GLU A 419 -6.52 21.34 23.58
C GLU A 419 -6.28 22.23 22.33
N GLY A 420 -7.35 22.56 21.61
CA GLY A 420 -7.31 23.46 20.44
C GLY A 420 -7.06 22.80 19.06
N ALA A 421 -6.82 21.49 18.99
CA ALA A 421 -6.59 20.80 17.71
C ALA A 421 -7.87 20.69 16.84
N LYS A 422 -7.79 21.07 15.56
CA LYS A 422 -8.90 21.02 14.59
C LYS A 422 -8.98 19.66 13.90
N PHE A 423 -9.94 18.82 14.32
CA PHE A 423 -10.22 17.52 13.70
C PHE A 423 -11.52 17.53 12.87
N PRO A 424 -11.69 16.62 11.90
CA PRO A 424 -12.90 16.54 11.09
C PRO A 424 -14.04 15.84 11.85
N ILE A 425 -14.67 16.58 12.77
CA ILE A 425 -15.73 16.15 13.71
C ILE A 425 -16.74 15.13 13.16
N LYS A 426 -17.15 15.26 11.89
CA LYS A 426 -18.14 14.36 11.26
C LYS A 426 -17.62 12.93 10.97
N TRP A 427 -16.32 12.71 11.00
CA TRP A 427 -15.67 11.40 10.85
C TRP A 427 -15.12 10.88 12.17
N THR A 428 -14.79 11.76 13.11
CA THR A 428 -14.19 11.41 14.40
C THR A 428 -15.18 10.67 15.31
N ALA A 429 -14.69 9.68 16.07
CA ALA A 429 -15.49 8.91 17.03
C ALA A 429 -15.82 9.73 18.31
N PRO A 430 -16.93 9.45 19.02
CA PRO A 430 -17.35 10.22 20.19
C PRO A 430 -16.29 10.31 21.30
N GLU A 431 -15.57 9.22 21.57
CA GLU A 431 -14.49 9.20 22.57
C GLU A 431 -13.27 10.04 22.16
N ALA A 432 -12.98 10.07 20.86
CA ALA A 432 -11.90 10.89 20.29
C ALA A 432 -12.28 12.38 20.23
N ILE A 433 -13.58 12.72 20.09
CA ILE A 433 -14.08 14.10 20.19
C ILE A 433 -14.04 14.58 21.65
N ASN A 434 -14.61 13.80 22.57
CA ASN A 434 -14.88 14.25 23.94
C ASN A 434 -13.65 14.21 24.86
N PHE A 435 -12.78 13.21 24.67
CA PHE A 435 -11.63 12.94 25.56
C PHE A 435 -10.30 13.00 24.82
N GLY A 436 -10.32 13.27 23.51
CA GLY A 436 -9.12 13.23 22.67
C GLY A 436 -8.51 11.84 22.51
N CYS A 437 -9.23 10.76 22.88
CA CYS A 437 -8.78 9.37 22.89
C CYS A 437 -8.78 8.75 21.48
N PHE A 438 -7.64 8.76 20.79
CA PHE A 438 -7.50 8.11 19.48
C PHE A 438 -6.95 6.69 19.62
N THR A 439 -7.66 5.73 19.02
CA THR A 439 -7.32 4.29 18.96
C THR A 439 -7.67 3.72 17.58
N ILE A 440 -7.25 2.49 17.26
CA ILE A 440 -7.67 1.82 16.01
C ILE A 440 -9.20 1.65 15.93
N LYS A 441 -9.89 1.58 17.09
CA LYS A 441 -11.36 1.53 17.16
C LYS A 441 -12.02 2.88 16.83
N SER A 442 -11.32 4.00 17.00
CA SER A 442 -11.75 5.31 16.48
C SER A 442 -11.59 5.42 14.96
N ASP A 443 -10.61 4.72 14.38
CA ASP A 443 -10.52 4.57 12.92
C ASP A 443 -11.61 3.65 12.37
N VAL A 444 -12.01 2.60 13.09
CA VAL A 444 -13.14 1.73 12.69
C VAL A 444 -14.44 2.54 12.60
N TRP A 445 -14.70 3.46 13.53
CA TRP A 445 -15.81 4.41 13.42
C TRP A 445 -15.70 5.29 12.17
N SER A 446 -14.51 5.85 11.93
CA SER A 446 -14.20 6.68 10.76
C SER A 446 -14.40 5.90 9.44
N PHE A 447 -14.06 4.61 9.42
CA PHE A 447 -14.32 3.70 8.30
C PHE A 447 -15.82 3.52 8.06
N GLY A 448 -16.65 3.39 9.11
CA GLY A 448 -18.11 3.39 8.95
C GLY A 448 -18.64 4.67 8.27
N ILE A 449 -18.07 5.83 8.59
CA ILE A 449 -18.41 7.11 7.93
C ILE A 449 -17.90 7.14 6.48
N LEU A 450 -16.72 6.56 6.21
CA LEU A 450 -16.19 6.40 4.85
C LEU A 450 -17.06 5.46 3.99
N LEU A 451 -17.61 4.38 4.53
CA LEU A 451 -18.59 3.54 3.82
C LEU A 451 -19.81 4.37 3.39
N TYR A 452 -20.30 5.26 4.25
CA TYR A 452 -21.37 6.20 3.90
C TYR A 452 -20.94 7.14 2.76
N GLU A 453 -19.74 7.72 2.79
CA GLU A 453 -19.22 8.55 1.68
C GLU A 453 -19.19 7.75 0.37
N ILE A 454 -18.71 6.51 0.40
CA ILE A 454 -18.57 5.65 -0.77
C ILE A 454 -19.93 5.35 -1.41
N VAL A 455 -20.91 4.83 -0.66
CA VAL A 455 -22.23 4.47 -1.22
C VAL A 455 -23.09 5.68 -1.62
N THR A 456 -22.74 6.87 -1.13
CA THR A 456 -23.45 8.12 -1.46
C THR A 456 -22.75 8.96 -2.52
N TYR A 457 -21.65 8.47 -3.12
CA TYR A 457 -20.82 9.19 -4.10
C TYR A 457 -20.26 10.52 -3.55
N GLY A 458 -19.74 10.47 -2.32
CA GLY A 458 -19.05 11.56 -1.65
C GLY A 458 -19.96 12.65 -1.06
N LYS A 459 -21.21 12.33 -0.71
CA LYS A 459 -22.05 13.27 0.06
C LYS A 459 -21.44 13.50 1.44
N ILE A 460 -21.55 14.72 1.94
CA ILE A 460 -21.11 15.04 3.30
C ILE A 460 -21.88 14.21 4.34
N PRO A 461 -21.21 13.59 5.33
CA PRO A 461 -21.89 12.94 6.44
C PRO A 461 -22.78 13.92 7.23
N TYR A 462 -23.82 13.38 7.85
CA TYR A 462 -24.82 14.15 8.62
C TYR A 462 -25.33 15.37 7.81
N PRO A 463 -26.04 15.13 6.68
CA PRO A 463 -26.52 16.21 5.82
C PRO A 463 -27.42 17.17 6.61
N GLY A 464 -27.28 18.47 6.35
CA GLY A 464 -28.04 19.52 7.03
C GLY A 464 -27.61 19.85 8.48
N ARG A 465 -26.69 19.08 9.09
CA ARG A 465 -26.20 19.33 10.46
C ARG A 465 -24.84 20.04 10.50
N THR A 466 -24.67 20.99 11.41
CA THR A 466 -23.37 21.59 11.77
C THR A 466 -22.54 20.62 12.60
N ASN A 467 -21.27 20.95 12.87
CA ASN A 467 -20.42 20.13 13.75
C ASN A 467 -20.97 20.07 15.19
N ALA A 468 -21.52 21.18 15.72
CA ALA A 468 -22.13 21.22 17.04
C ALA A 468 -23.36 20.29 17.11
N ASP A 469 -24.25 20.36 16.11
CA ASP A 469 -25.44 19.49 16.05
C ASP A 469 -25.06 18.00 15.97
N VAL A 470 -23.96 17.66 15.27
CA VAL A 470 -23.47 16.28 15.20
C VAL A 470 -22.97 15.81 16.56
N MET A 471 -22.16 16.60 17.26
CA MET A 471 -21.68 16.23 18.60
C MET A 471 -22.86 16.03 19.59
N THR A 472 -23.85 16.92 19.57
CA THR A 472 -25.06 16.81 20.39
C THR A 472 -25.94 15.63 19.99
N ALA A 473 -26.08 15.33 18.70
CA ALA A 473 -26.88 14.18 18.26
C ALA A 473 -26.21 12.85 18.62
N LEU A 474 -24.88 12.74 18.46
CA LEU A 474 -24.13 11.52 18.76
C LEU A 474 -24.21 11.15 20.25
N SER A 475 -24.10 12.13 21.17
CA SER A 475 -24.24 11.90 22.61
C SER A 475 -25.68 11.55 23.04
N GLN A 476 -26.67 11.82 22.19
CA GLN A 476 -28.06 11.35 22.34
C GLN A 476 -28.30 9.98 21.68
N GLY A 477 -27.25 9.29 21.21
CA GLY A 477 -27.33 7.98 20.57
C GLY A 477 -27.79 8.00 19.11
N TYR A 478 -27.91 9.18 18.47
CA TYR A 478 -28.26 9.27 17.05
C TYR A 478 -27.19 8.56 16.19
N ARG A 479 -27.64 7.89 15.12
CA ARG A 479 -26.83 7.39 14.02
C ARG A 479 -27.52 7.74 12.69
N MET A 480 -26.76 7.86 11.60
CA MET A 480 -27.34 8.14 10.29
C MET A 480 -28.26 6.98 9.86
N PRO A 481 -29.48 7.24 9.36
CA PRO A 481 -30.36 6.19 8.86
C PRO A 481 -29.81 5.55 7.58
N ARG A 482 -30.33 4.37 7.21
CA ARG A 482 -30.01 3.72 5.93
C ARG A 482 -30.43 4.61 4.75
N MET A 483 -29.67 4.55 3.65
CA MET A 483 -30.00 5.17 2.38
C MET A 483 -30.68 4.17 1.45
N ASP A 484 -31.59 4.63 0.59
CA ASP A 484 -32.39 3.75 -0.29
C ASP A 484 -31.54 2.85 -1.22
N ASN A 485 -30.37 3.34 -1.65
CA ASN A 485 -29.44 2.61 -2.53
C ASN A 485 -28.43 1.74 -1.76
N CYS A 486 -28.54 1.61 -0.43
CA CYS A 486 -27.60 0.85 0.41
C CYS A 486 -28.23 -0.49 0.84
N PRO A 487 -27.60 -1.65 0.57
CA PRO A 487 -28.02 -2.93 1.12
C PRO A 487 -28.09 -2.89 2.65
N ASP A 488 -28.97 -3.71 3.22
CA ASP A 488 -29.13 -3.80 4.68
C ASP A 488 -27.87 -4.38 5.33
N GLU A 489 -27.22 -5.34 4.68
CA GLU A 489 -25.98 -5.98 5.11
C GLU A 489 -24.82 -4.96 5.20
N LEU A 490 -24.70 -4.06 4.22
CA LEU A 490 -23.67 -3.02 4.21
C LEU A 490 -23.95 -1.93 5.26
N TYR A 491 -25.23 -1.66 5.53
CA TYR A 491 -25.63 -0.76 6.61
C TYR A 491 -25.48 -1.38 8.00
N ASP A 492 -25.63 -2.70 8.13
CA ASP A 492 -25.30 -3.44 9.35
C ASP A 492 -23.81 -3.32 9.68
N ILE A 493 -22.92 -3.42 8.69
CA ILE A 493 -21.48 -3.14 8.84
C ILE A 493 -21.26 -1.70 9.35
N MET A 494 -21.93 -0.69 8.78
CA MET A 494 -21.83 0.70 9.29
C MET A 494 -22.28 0.81 10.75
N LYS A 495 -23.38 0.17 11.14
CA LYS A 495 -23.86 0.15 12.54
C LYS A 495 -22.90 -0.58 13.49
N MET A 496 -22.21 -1.62 13.04
CA MET A 496 -21.14 -2.27 13.81
C MET A 496 -19.94 -1.33 14.02
N CYS A 497 -19.56 -0.55 13.01
CA CYS A 497 -18.54 0.47 13.12
C CYS A 497 -18.93 1.62 14.08
N TRP A 498 -20.22 1.97 14.14
CA TRP A 498 -20.72 3.07 14.99
C TRP A 498 -21.25 2.64 16.36
N LYS A 499 -20.81 1.50 16.91
CA LYS A 499 -21.06 1.15 18.31
C LYS A 499 -20.52 2.23 19.23
N GLU A 500 -21.29 2.57 20.27
CA GLU A 500 -20.94 3.60 21.25
C GLU A 500 -19.60 3.26 21.92
N LYS A 501 -19.56 2.09 22.54
CA LYS A 501 -18.36 1.46 23.09
C LYS A 501 -17.37 1.10 22.00
N ALA A 502 -16.11 1.52 22.16
CA ALA A 502 -15.05 1.29 21.19
C ALA A 502 -14.67 -0.20 21.08
N GLU A 503 -14.72 -0.92 22.20
CA GLU A 503 -14.44 -2.34 22.32
C GLU A 503 -15.49 -3.25 21.64
N GLU A 504 -16.72 -2.75 21.44
CA GLU A 504 -17.78 -3.47 20.71
C GLU A 504 -17.65 -3.34 19.18
N ARG A 505 -16.77 -2.46 18.68
CA ARG A 505 -16.54 -2.28 17.24
C ARG A 505 -15.65 -3.41 16.70
N PRO A 506 -15.86 -3.88 15.45
CA PRO A 506 -15.07 -4.98 14.87
C PRO A 506 -13.58 -4.65 14.70
N THR A 507 -12.77 -5.64 14.34
CA THR A 507 -11.39 -5.42 13.83
C THR A 507 -11.43 -5.10 12.35
N PHE A 508 -10.38 -4.50 11.80
CA PHE A 508 -10.27 -4.29 10.36
C PHE A 508 -10.09 -5.61 9.61
N ASP A 509 -9.44 -6.60 10.22
CA ASP A 509 -9.33 -7.96 9.68
C ASP A 509 -10.72 -8.60 9.42
N TYR A 510 -11.66 -8.46 10.38
CA TYR A 510 -13.04 -8.90 10.21
C TYR A 510 -13.78 -8.10 9.13
N LEU A 511 -13.65 -6.76 9.14
CA LEU A 511 -14.29 -5.90 8.15
C LEU A 511 -13.80 -6.21 6.72
N GLN A 512 -12.50 -6.46 6.56
CA GLN A 512 -11.92 -6.90 5.29
C GLN A 512 -12.56 -8.21 4.84
N SER A 513 -12.58 -9.24 5.68
CA SER A 513 -13.14 -10.56 5.33
C SER A 513 -14.61 -10.48 4.92
N VAL A 514 -15.43 -9.70 5.62
CA VAL A 514 -16.87 -9.52 5.30
C VAL A 514 -17.07 -8.76 3.98
N LEU A 515 -16.24 -7.74 3.70
CA LEU A 515 -16.36 -6.95 2.47
C LEU A 515 -15.79 -7.68 1.24
N ASP A 516 -14.71 -8.46 1.40
CA ASP A 516 -14.17 -9.31 0.35
C ASP A 516 -15.19 -10.39 -0.06
N ASP A 517 -15.83 -11.06 0.90
CA ASP A 517 -16.83 -12.10 0.64
C ASP A 517 -18.29 -11.60 0.58
N PHE A 518 -18.52 -10.29 0.46
CA PHE A 518 -19.86 -9.67 0.51
C PHE A 518 -20.89 -10.29 -0.45
N TYR A 519 -20.46 -10.62 -1.67
CA TYR A 519 -21.27 -11.34 -2.66
C TYR A 519 -20.95 -12.84 -2.74
N THR A 520 -19.86 -13.30 -2.11
CA THR A 520 -19.48 -14.71 -2.11
C THR A 520 -20.22 -15.49 -1.02
N ALA A 521 -20.63 -14.88 0.09
CA ALA A 521 -21.19 -15.58 1.25
C ALA A 521 -22.49 -16.37 0.95
N THR A 522 -23.14 -16.09 -0.19
CA THR A 522 -24.31 -16.80 -0.72
C THR A 522 -23.96 -17.92 -1.74
N GLU A 523 -22.72 -18.00 -2.22
CA GLU A 523 -22.22 -19.03 -3.15
C GLU A 523 -21.08 -19.88 -2.54
N GLY A 524 -20.86 -21.08 -3.07
CA GLY A 524 -19.71 -21.90 -2.65
C GLY A 524 -18.37 -21.23 -2.99
N GLN A 525 -17.52 -20.94 -1.99
CA GLN A 525 -16.22 -20.28 -2.17
C GLN A 525 -15.31 -20.95 -3.21
N TYR A 526 -15.45 -22.25 -3.43
CA TYR A 526 -14.83 -23.01 -4.51
C TYR A 526 -15.90 -23.83 -5.21
N GLN A 527 -15.75 -24.02 -6.52
CA GLN A 527 -16.60 -24.94 -7.26
C GLN A 527 -16.38 -26.38 -6.73
N GLN A 528 -17.49 -27.11 -6.55
CA GLN A 528 -17.42 -28.52 -6.16
C GLN A 528 -16.76 -29.34 -7.28
N GLN A 529 -16.14 -30.47 -6.93
CA GLN A 529 -15.47 -31.32 -7.91
C GLN A 529 -16.49 -31.96 -8.85
N PRO A 530 -16.31 -31.87 -10.18
CA PRO A 530 -17.21 -32.46 -11.18
C PRO A 530 -17.00 -33.97 -11.34
#